data_AF-A0A839JNY7-F1
#
_entry.id   AF-A0A839JNY7-F1
#
_cell.length_a   1.000
_cell.length_b   1.000
_cell.length_c   1.000
_cell.angle_alpha   90.00
_cell.angle_beta   90.00
_cell.angle_gamma   90.00
#
_symmetry.space_group_name_H-M   'P 1'
#
loop_
_entity.id
_entity.type
_entity.pdbx_description
1 polymer ?
#
loop_
_entity_poly.entity_id
_entity_poly.type
_entity_poly.pdbx_seq_one_letter_code
_entity_poly.pdbx_strand_id
1 'polypeptide(L)'
;MNKKLARKKFPTKRLGNYTFWSKTRKYRWQIIVGGLIIVEILVQYFYPRHYTLPFARYGQEFYGFKHRNILEIEEQERFSNAKIRLNTRNNSNEVKISTIGADLINSNTFNQLSEYPSTLRFVPLSIFWQFPHVDSFSVKFSNSILDEFIGKFAKNNHIDVENATVAIKDGNITATEAKAGSDVDISTFRNIILHKKYNIDETTVIEVPEKTIVPKSTASDLMEIREKAEIAIAKEIRIGIEGRDDIFIPTREQIASWLEIVDNEGRAKLQIKVDKVANYVVEMDKKVAKTAGETVITIIDGRESERYESEAGKQINKDNFVKQVNDVLFTPGRYKYIQAELMDVAPNVKKVYRYSNSQSGLESKLQEIGSRYNVRISIKQLDGAGWQASYRGSESTPSASTYKLYIAIKLLKEIHSGNIKWSDSILDTNIAGCFDRMILYSTNPCAEAWINQFGRTDLNNFLYSRGISNVTTFTANDAVRTSSDDLLRAVEGIYNGNLVDEQNRHKMLDMMRRQIWRKGIPSGTAGWTSNKVGFLWNYVHDVGVVHHPRGTYILAIMTKYANYGIIAKITTELENFMYK
;
A
#
# COMPACT_ATOMS: atom_id res chain seq x y z
N MET A 1 -56.93 17.93 54.34
CA MET A 1 -56.49 17.99 55.76
C MET A 1 -55.32 18.99 55.90
N ASN A 2 -55.25 19.80 56.99
CA ASN A 2 -54.08 20.59 57.51
C ASN A 2 -53.49 21.81 56.70
N LYS A 3 -52.89 22.95 57.21
CA LYS A 3 -52.86 23.79 58.51
C LYS A 3 -51.94 25.13 58.49
N LYS A 4 -52.43 26.38 58.85
CA LYS A 4 -51.92 27.72 59.51
C LYS A 4 -50.43 28.35 59.37
N LEU A 5 -49.92 29.62 59.65
CA LEU A 5 -50.19 31.08 60.11
C LEU A 5 -49.02 32.13 59.66
N ALA A 6 -48.56 33.39 60.06
CA ALA A 6 -48.57 34.47 61.17
C ALA A 6 -48.12 36.00 60.75
N ARG A 7 -47.62 36.99 61.61
CA ARG A 7 -47.57 38.55 61.39
C ARG A 7 -46.60 39.60 62.22
N LYS A 8 -46.22 40.90 61.77
CA LYS A 8 -45.72 42.21 62.53
C LYS A 8 -45.36 43.65 61.77
N LYS A 9 -44.86 44.82 62.39
CA LYS A 9 -44.60 46.31 61.88
C LYS A 9 -43.72 47.36 62.80
N PHE A 10 -43.28 48.72 62.69
CA PHE A 10 -43.16 49.98 61.75
C PHE A 10 -42.02 51.21 61.85
N PRO A 11 -42.09 52.55 62.37
CA PRO A 11 -41.41 53.89 61.87
C PRO A 11 -40.57 54.89 62.87
N THR A 12 -39.99 56.19 62.81
CA THR A 12 -39.88 57.63 62.14
C THR A 12 -38.45 58.41 62.29
N LYS A 13 -37.97 59.75 62.27
CA LYS A 13 -38.33 61.29 62.34
C LYS A 13 -37.23 62.42 61.81
N ARG A 14 -37.05 63.75 62.25
CA ARG A 14 -36.29 64.98 61.58
C ARG A 14 -35.76 66.32 62.38
N LEU A 15 -34.87 67.30 61.89
CA LEU A 15 -34.28 68.61 62.54
C LEU A 15 -33.67 69.88 61.66
N GLY A 16 -32.98 71.00 62.19
CA GLY A 16 -32.30 72.28 61.57
C GLY A 16 -31.68 73.43 62.55
N ASN A 17 -31.08 74.70 62.38
CA ASN A 17 -30.42 75.72 61.40
C ASN A 17 -29.84 77.18 61.98
N TYR A 18 -28.84 78.01 61.47
CA TYR A 18 -28.43 79.50 61.83
C TYR A 18 -27.24 80.34 61.06
N THR A 19 -26.96 81.73 61.18
CA THR A 19 -25.86 82.66 60.51
C THR A 19 -25.44 84.15 61.10
N PHE A 20 -24.35 84.93 60.67
CA PHE A 20 -23.94 86.42 61.01
C PHE A 20 -22.71 87.21 60.24
N TRP A 21 -22.43 88.59 60.31
CA TRP A 21 -21.32 89.49 59.64
C TRP A 21 -20.94 91.02 60.11
N SER A 22 -19.74 91.70 59.80
CA SER A 22 -19.45 93.23 59.69
C SER A 22 -18.04 93.85 59.16
N LYS A 23 -16.92 93.94 59.93
CA LYS A 23 -15.73 94.88 59.77
C LYS A 23 -14.70 94.62 58.61
N THR A 24 -15.08 94.04 57.48
CA THR A 24 -14.17 93.14 56.73
C THR A 24 -13.59 93.61 55.38
N ARG A 25 -13.89 94.82 54.87
CA ARG A 25 -13.78 95.12 53.41
C ARG A 25 -12.38 94.99 52.78
N LYS A 26 -11.27 95.34 53.45
CA LYS A 26 -9.90 95.22 52.88
C LYS A 26 -9.42 93.76 52.80
N TYR A 27 -9.86 92.91 53.73
CA TYR A 27 -9.58 91.47 53.72
C TYR A 27 -10.47 90.68 52.77
N ARG A 28 -11.59 91.25 52.24
CA ARG A 28 -12.52 90.50 51.38
C ARG A 28 -11.84 89.84 50.18
N TRP A 29 -10.90 90.50 49.50
CA TRP A 29 -10.15 89.87 48.40
C TRP A 29 -9.22 88.74 48.86
N GLN A 30 -8.55 88.88 50.00
CA GLN A 30 -7.71 87.81 50.57
C GLN A 30 -8.54 86.62 51.06
N ILE A 31 -9.72 86.88 51.63
CA ILE A 31 -10.68 85.85 52.05
C ILE A 31 -11.32 85.16 50.83
N ILE A 32 -11.58 85.89 49.75
CA ILE A 32 -12.06 85.31 48.48
C ILE A 32 -10.97 84.45 47.83
N VAL A 33 -9.74 84.95 47.69
CA VAL A 33 -8.64 84.19 47.07
C VAL A 33 -8.25 82.98 47.92
N GLY A 34 -8.10 83.15 49.24
CA GLY A 34 -7.85 82.04 50.16
C GLY A 34 -9.00 81.02 50.18
N GLY A 35 -10.24 81.48 50.14
CA GLY A 35 -11.43 80.62 50.01
C GLY A 35 -11.48 79.86 48.69
N LEU A 36 -11.11 80.50 47.57
CA LEU A 36 -11.00 79.85 46.27
C LEU A 36 -9.88 78.80 46.25
N ILE A 37 -8.72 79.08 46.84
CA ILE A 37 -7.63 78.11 47.00
C ILE A 37 -8.08 76.92 47.87
N ILE A 38 -8.79 77.16 48.97
CA ILE A 38 -9.33 76.08 49.81
C ILE A 38 -10.36 75.23 49.05
N VAL A 39 -11.25 75.86 48.27
CA VAL A 39 -12.21 75.15 47.40
C VAL A 39 -11.50 74.36 46.31
N GLU A 40 -10.45 74.90 45.71
CA GLU A 40 -9.66 74.24 44.67
C GLU A 40 -8.90 73.03 45.22
N ILE A 41 -8.20 73.16 46.36
CA ILE A 41 -7.60 72.04 47.08
C ILE A 41 -8.64 70.97 47.43
N LEU A 42 -9.86 71.34 47.85
CA LEU A 42 -10.92 70.37 48.11
C LEU A 42 -11.35 69.63 46.84
N VAL A 43 -11.45 70.31 45.69
CA VAL A 43 -11.74 69.70 44.38
C VAL A 43 -10.60 68.77 43.94
N GLN A 44 -9.33 69.16 44.12
CA GLN A 44 -8.16 68.30 43.87
C GLN A 44 -8.15 67.06 44.77
N TYR A 45 -8.42 67.25 46.06
CA TYR A 45 -8.40 66.18 47.07
C TYR A 45 -9.47 65.13 46.77
N PHE A 46 -10.71 65.58 46.53
CA PHE A 46 -11.83 64.73 46.16
C PHE A 46 -11.85 64.31 44.68
N TYR A 47 -10.80 64.60 43.89
CA TYR A 47 -10.74 64.19 42.48
C TYR A 47 -10.92 62.67 42.34
N PRO A 48 -11.95 62.20 41.60
CA PRO A 48 -12.43 60.83 41.68
C PRO A 48 -11.46 59.84 41.02
N ARG A 49 -11.07 58.79 41.77
CA ARG A 49 -10.10 57.75 41.38
C ARG A 49 -10.55 56.82 40.24
N HIS A 50 -11.69 57.09 39.61
CA HIS A 50 -12.23 56.36 38.46
C HIS A 50 -12.14 57.16 37.16
N TYR A 51 -11.46 58.31 37.20
CA TYR A 51 -11.19 59.18 36.06
C TYR A 51 -9.69 59.41 35.91
N THR A 52 -9.22 59.49 34.67
CA THR A 52 -7.86 59.94 34.34
C THR A 52 -7.63 61.41 34.72
N LEU A 53 -6.37 61.83 34.83
CA LEU A 53 -6.01 63.22 35.13
C LEU A 53 -6.35 64.19 33.99
N PRO A 54 -6.58 65.49 34.26
CA PRO A 54 -7.06 66.47 33.29
C PRO A 54 -6.28 66.55 31.97
N PHE A 55 -4.96 66.35 31.99
CA PHE A 55 -4.10 66.42 30.81
C PHE A 55 -3.41 65.08 30.46
N ALA A 56 -4.06 63.97 30.82
CA ALA A 56 -3.60 62.62 30.46
C ALA A 56 -3.59 62.37 28.94
N ARG A 57 -2.59 61.64 28.44
CA ARG A 57 -2.45 61.27 27.02
C ARG A 57 -2.22 59.76 26.82
N TYR A 58 -3.00 59.16 25.93
CA TYR A 58 -2.86 57.76 25.54
C TYR A 58 -2.52 57.70 24.06
N GLY A 59 -1.28 57.31 23.75
CA GLY A 59 -0.68 57.63 22.46
C GLY A 59 -0.65 59.15 22.22
N GLN A 60 -0.81 59.56 20.97
CA GLN A 60 -0.92 60.97 20.57
C GLN A 60 -2.26 61.62 21.00
N GLU A 61 -3.26 60.83 21.37
CA GLU A 61 -4.60 61.31 21.72
C GLU A 61 -4.73 61.82 23.15
N PHE A 62 -5.68 62.74 23.35
CA PHE A 62 -5.98 63.35 24.63
C PHE A 62 -7.04 62.55 25.39
N TYR A 63 -6.65 62.01 26.55
CA TYR A 63 -7.48 61.15 27.40
C TYR A 63 -7.78 61.80 28.75
N GLY A 64 -7.85 63.13 28.81
CA GLY A 64 -8.24 63.87 30.00
C GLY A 64 -9.68 63.60 30.43
N PHE A 65 -9.92 63.44 31.74
CA PHE A 65 -11.24 63.19 32.33
C PHE A 65 -12.01 61.97 31.78
N LYS A 66 -11.32 60.98 31.21
CA LYS A 66 -11.95 59.72 30.76
C LYS A 66 -12.28 58.83 31.96
N HIS A 67 -13.52 58.35 32.03
CA HIS A 67 -13.91 57.35 33.02
C HIS A 67 -13.26 55.99 32.68
N ARG A 68 -12.79 55.27 33.71
CA ARG A 68 -12.06 53.99 33.58
C ARG A 68 -12.65 53.04 32.55
N ASN A 69 -13.94 52.70 32.67
CA ASN A 69 -14.58 51.72 31.80
C ASN A 69 -14.61 52.13 30.31
N ILE A 70 -14.59 53.43 30.01
CA ILE A 70 -14.54 53.94 28.63
C ILE A 70 -13.13 53.76 28.08
N LEU A 71 -12.12 54.14 28.89
CA LEU A 71 -10.71 53.95 28.55
C LEU A 71 -10.40 52.46 28.34
N GLU A 72 -10.84 51.56 29.22
CA GLU A 72 -10.58 50.12 29.08
C GLU A 72 -11.22 49.50 27.82
N ILE A 73 -12.32 50.08 27.30
CA ILE A 73 -12.93 49.66 26.02
C ILE A 73 -12.12 50.17 24.83
N GLU A 74 -11.78 51.47 24.81
CA GLU A 74 -11.02 52.10 23.72
C GLU A 74 -9.58 51.56 23.64
N GLU A 75 -8.96 51.27 24.78
CA GLU A 75 -7.66 50.62 24.91
C GLU A 75 -7.69 49.21 24.31
N GLN A 76 -8.73 48.42 24.64
CA GLN A 76 -8.93 47.08 24.10
C GLN A 76 -9.23 47.11 22.60
N GLU A 77 -9.98 48.10 22.10
CA GLU A 77 -10.23 48.26 20.66
C GLU A 77 -8.95 48.60 19.90
N ARG A 78 -8.20 49.63 20.34
CA ARG A 78 -6.90 50.01 19.77
C ARG A 78 -5.92 48.83 19.81
N PHE A 79 -5.83 48.11 20.94
CA PHE A 79 -5.01 46.90 21.07
C PHE A 79 -5.42 45.76 20.12
N SER A 80 -6.73 45.50 19.98
CA SER A 80 -7.25 44.45 19.10
C SER A 80 -6.95 44.68 17.61
N ASN A 81 -6.65 45.92 17.24
CA ASN A 81 -6.30 46.34 15.88
C ASN A 81 -4.81 46.63 15.70
N ALA A 82 -4.03 46.71 16.78
CA ALA A 82 -2.59 46.92 16.75
C ALA A 82 -1.87 45.81 15.96
N LYS A 83 -0.98 46.23 15.08
CA LYS A 83 -0.17 45.36 14.21
C LYS A 83 1.30 45.41 14.59
N ILE A 84 1.96 44.29 14.36
CA ILE A 84 3.42 44.20 14.29
C ILE A 84 3.84 43.84 12.87
N ARG A 85 5.01 44.31 12.44
CA ARG A 85 5.60 43.96 11.14
C ARG A 85 6.80 43.05 11.35
N LEU A 86 6.77 41.89 10.73
CA LEU A 86 7.79 40.85 10.80
C LEU A 86 8.57 40.85 9.48
N ASN A 87 9.83 41.26 9.55
CA ASN A 87 10.73 41.30 8.41
C ASN A 87 11.62 40.05 8.39
N THR A 88 11.63 39.33 7.27
CA THR A 88 12.63 38.31 6.93
C THR A 88 13.46 38.81 5.74
N ARG A 89 14.56 38.14 5.42
CA ARG A 89 15.50 38.53 4.34
C ARG A 89 14.83 38.78 2.99
N ASN A 90 13.74 38.05 2.71
CA ASN A 90 13.06 38.04 1.42
C ASN A 90 11.58 38.50 1.49
N ASN A 91 11.03 38.82 2.66
CA ASN A 91 9.59 39.11 2.82
C ASN A 91 9.30 40.03 4.04
N SER A 92 8.16 40.72 4.02
CA SER A 92 7.69 41.53 5.14
C SER A 92 6.19 41.30 5.35
N ASN A 93 5.80 40.87 6.56
CA ASN A 93 4.44 40.46 6.87
C ASN A 93 3.88 41.26 8.05
N GLU A 94 2.64 41.73 7.96
CA GLU A 94 1.94 42.36 9.09
C GLU A 94 0.95 41.39 9.74
N VAL A 95 1.04 41.23 11.06
CA VAL A 95 0.12 40.41 11.85
C VAL A 95 -0.45 41.22 13.02
N LYS A 96 -1.69 40.94 13.42
CA LYS A 96 -2.29 41.56 14.61
C LYS A 96 -1.61 41.01 15.87
N ILE A 97 -1.22 41.87 16.80
CA ILE A 97 -0.49 41.45 18.00
C ILE A 97 -1.29 40.45 18.86
N SER A 98 -2.61 40.64 18.94
CA SER A 98 -3.54 39.71 19.59
C SER A 98 -3.56 38.31 18.96
N THR A 99 -3.35 38.20 17.64
CA THR A 99 -3.35 36.89 16.95
C THR A 99 -2.09 36.06 17.19
N ILE A 100 -1.03 36.66 17.75
CA ILE A 100 0.18 35.95 18.19
C ILE A 100 0.17 35.63 19.70
N GLY A 101 -1.00 35.71 20.34
CA GLY A 101 -1.21 35.34 21.74
C GLY A 101 -0.94 36.46 22.74
N ALA A 102 -0.87 37.73 22.31
CA ALA A 102 -0.78 38.86 23.22
C ALA A 102 -2.14 39.22 23.82
N ASP A 103 -2.18 39.34 25.15
CA ASP A 103 -3.27 39.90 25.93
C ASP A 103 -2.83 41.26 26.52
N LEU A 104 -3.79 42.16 26.70
CA LEU A 104 -3.61 43.44 27.38
C LEU A 104 -3.59 43.29 28.92
N ILE A 105 -2.91 44.20 29.61
CA ILE A 105 -2.88 44.31 31.08
C ILE A 105 -3.59 45.61 31.48
N ASN A 106 -4.92 45.64 31.31
CA ASN A 106 -5.79 46.82 31.37
C ASN A 106 -5.67 47.64 32.68
N SER A 107 -5.23 47.02 33.78
CA SER A 107 -4.99 47.73 35.03
C SER A 107 -3.80 48.70 34.98
N ASN A 108 -2.79 48.47 34.14
CA ASN A 108 -1.55 49.25 34.16
C ASN A 108 -1.73 50.64 33.53
N THR A 109 -2.36 50.70 32.36
CA THR A 109 -2.58 51.95 31.60
C THR A 109 -3.48 52.91 32.37
N PHE A 110 -4.63 52.45 32.88
CA PHE A 110 -5.51 53.31 33.68
C PHE A 110 -4.83 53.82 34.95
N ASN A 111 -4.05 52.98 35.63
CA ASN A 111 -3.29 53.40 36.81
C ASN A 111 -2.31 54.54 36.45
N GLN A 112 -1.49 54.38 35.41
CA GLN A 112 -0.52 55.42 35.00
C GLN A 112 -1.20 56.74 34.58
N LEU A 113 -2.37 56.68 33.92
CA LEU A 113 -3.11 57.87 33.48
C LEU A 113 -4.01 58.50 34.57
N SER A 114 -4.16 57.86 35.72
CA SER A 114 -4.93 58.36 36.88
C SER A 114 -4.09 58.53 38.17
N GLU A 115 -2.79 58.20 38.13
CA GLU A 115 -1.89 58.31 39.27
C GLU A 115 -1.72 59.78 39.69
N TYR A 116 -2.32 60.11 40.83
CA TYR A 116 -2.25 61.44 41.41
C TYR A 116 -1.84 61.35 42.89
N PRO A 117 -0.53 61.47 43.19
CA PRO A 117 0.03 61.27 44.52
C PRO A 117 -0.68 62.05 45.63
N SER A 118 -0.97 61.37 46.73
CA SER A 118 -1.75 61.91 47.86
C SER A 118 -1.17 63.19 48.48
N THR A 119 0.14 63.41 48.36
CA THR A 119 0.83 64.63 48.80
C THR A 119 0.58 65.81 47.87
N LEU A 120 0.58 65.60 46.55
CA LEU A 120 0.34 66.65 45.55
C LEU A 120 -1.10 67.16 45.58
N ARG A 121 -2.06 66.34 46.04
CA ARG A 121 -3.48 66.74 46.25
C ARG A 121 -3.68 67.91 47.23
N PHE A 122 -2.66 68.29 48.00
CA PHE A 122 -2.68 69.45 48.91
C PHE A 122 -1.92 70.67 48.37
N VAL A 123 -1.28 70.55 47.19
CA VAL A 123 -0.57 71.64 46.53
C VAL A 123 -1.54 72.32 45.55
N PRO A 124 -1.86 73.62 45.71
CA PRO A 124 -2.80 74.33 44.84
C PRO A 124 -2.43 74.21 43.35
N LEU A 125 -3.44 74.10 42.50
CA LEU A 125 -3.35 73.97 41.04
C LEU A 125 -2.52 72.79 40.53
N SER A 126 -2.00 71.92 41.40
CA SER A 126 -1.06 70.85 41.00
C SER A 126 -1.67 69.84 40.03
N ILE A 127 -3.00 69.71 40.02
CA ILE A 127 -3.71 68.83 39.07
C ILE A 127 -3.55 69.30 37.61
N PHE A 128 -3.25 70.59 37.41
CA PHE A 128 -3.09 71.21 36.08
C PHE A 128 -1.65 71.15 35.54
N TRP A 129 -0.67 70.66 36.31
CA TRP A 129 0.70 70.40 35.84
C TRP A 129 1.10 68.93 35.92
N GLN A 130 0.12 68.02 35.94
CA GLN A 130 0.35 66.58 35.77
C GLN A 130 -0.03 66.16 34.35
N PHE A 131 0.96 65.65 33.62
CA PHE A 131 0.85 65.27 32.21
C PHE A 131 1.20 63.79 32.01
N PRO A 132 0.47 62.84 32.63
CA PRO A 132 0.77 61.42 32.49
C PRO A 132 0.53 60.99 31.04
N HIS A 133 1.48 60.23 30.51
CA HIS A 133 1.49 59.82 29.10
C HIS A 133 1.90 58.36 28.99
N VAL A 134 1.11 57.57 28.25
CA VAL A 134 1.39 56.17 27.93
C VAL A 134 1.49 56.03 26.42
N ASP A 135 2.63 55.57 25.93
CA ASP A 135 2.99 55.47 24.51
C ASP A 135 3.02 54.01 23.98
N SER A 136 2.93 53.01 24.87
CA SER A 136 2.92 51.59 24.52
C SER A 136 1.90 50.76 25.30
N PHE A 137 1.40 49.69 24.68
CA PHE A 137 0.57 48.68 25.33
C PHE A 137 1.36 47.92 26.41
N SER A 138 0.74 47.71 27.57
CA SER A 138 1.24 46.76 28.57
C SER A 138 0.70 45.38 28.25
N VAL A 139 1.56 44.48 27.75
CA VAL A 139 1.14 43.16 27.24
C VAL A 139 1.71 41.99 28.05
N LYS A 140 0.97 40.88 28.06
CA LYS A 140 1.45 39.54 28.45
C LYS A 140 1.21 38.59 27.28
N PHE A 141 2.01 37.53 27.14
CA PHE A 141 1.83 36.55 26.06
C PHE A 141 1.40 35.19 26.61
N SER A 142 0.44 34.55 25.94
CA SER A 142 0.13 33.14 26.10
C SER A 142 1.22 32.30 25.44
N ASN A 143 2.00 31.55 26.24
CA ASN A 143 3.11 30.72 25.74
C ASN A 143 2.67 29.80 24.60
N SER A 144 1.56 29.06 24.75
CA SER A 144 1.13 28.09 23.74
C SER A 144 0.78 28.72 22.39
N ILE A 145 0.08 29.86 22.39
CA ILE A 145 -0.33 30.56 21.16
C ILE A 145 0.90 31.21 20.50
N LEU A 146 1.80 31.78 21.30
CA LEU A 146 3.04 32.37 20.80
C LEU A 146 3.97 31.31 20.20
N ASP A 147 4.13 30.17 20.88
CA ASP A 147 4.99 29.06 20.43
C ASP A 147 4.41 28.38 19.18
N GLU A 148 3.09 28.22 19.09
CA GLU A 148 2.40 27.75 17.88
C GLU A 148 2.55 28.74 16.71
N PHE A 149 2.40 30.04 16.97
CA PHE A 149 2.61 31.08 15.95
C PHE A 149 4.04 31.08 15.43
N ILE A 150 5.04 31.07 16.33
CA ILE A 150 6.46 31.06 15.95
C ILE A 150 6.80 29.77 15.16
N GLY A 151 6.31 28.61 15.58
CA GLY A 151 6.52 27.35 14.86
C GLY A 151 5.92 27.37 13.44
N LYS A 152 4.72 27.93 13.28
CA LYS A 152 4.09 28.14 11.95
C LYS A 152 4.84 29.16 11.12
N PHE A 153 5.28 30.27 11.72
CA PHE A 153 6.02 31.33 11.03
C PHE A 153 7.38 30.83 10.54
N ALA A 154 8.13 30.11 11.38
CA ALA A 154 9.39 29.47 11.02
C ALA A 154 9.21 28.51 9.85
N LYS A 155 8.26 27.57 9.94
CA LYS A 155 7.97 26.61 8.86
C LYS A 155 7.58 27.30 7.54
N ASN A 156 6.82 28.39 7.60
CA ASN A 156 6.39 29.13 6.40
C ASN A 156 7.46 30.05 5.78
N ASN A 157 8.57 30.30 6.49
CA ASN A 157 9.72 31.08 6.00
C ASN A 157 11.00 30.24 5.90
N HIS A 158 10.88 28.91 6.02
CA HIS A 158 12.00 27.99 5.81
C HIS A 158 12.40 27.98 4.32
N ILE A 159 13.69 28.04 4.05
CA ILE A 159 14.26 27.91 2.71
C ILE A 159 15.18 26.70 2.71
N ASP A 160 14.78 25.65 1.99
CA ASP A 160 15.58 24.45 1.80
C ASP A 160 16.96 24.78 1.19
N VAL A 161 17.98 24.01 1.57
CA VAL A 161 19.34 24.16 1.06
C VAL A 161 19.52 23.37 -0.24
N GLU A 162 19.97 24.04 -1.31
CA GLU A 162 20.31 23.38 -2.57
C GLU A 162 21.81 23.06 -2.61
N ASN A 163 22.17 21.79 -2.78
CA ASN A 163 23.55 21.39 -3.01
C ASN A 163 23.95 21.61 -4.49
N ALA A 164 25.24 21.83 -4.73
CA ALA A 164 25.76 21.73 -6.08
C ALA A 164 25.60 20.29 -6.59
N THR A 165 25.39 20.11 -7.90
CA THR A 165 25.32 18.79 -8.53
C THR A 165 26.08 18.80 -9.85
N VAL A 166 26.61 17.65 -10.26
CA VAL A 166 27.17 17.44 -11.60
C VAL A 166 26.62 16.11 -12.15
N ALA A 167 26.03 16.15 -13.33
CA ALA A 167 25.38 15.02 -13.96
C ALA A 167 25.71 14.94 -15.47
N ILE A 168 25.72 13.72 -16.02
CA ILE A 168 25.86 13.48 -17.46
C ILE A 168 24.46 13.35 -18.06
N LYS A 169 24.09 14.26 -18.95
CA LYS A 169 22.81 14.31 -19.67
C LYS A 169 23.06 14.51 -21.16
N ASP A 170 22.47 13.66 -21.99
CA ASP A 170 22.49 13.79 -23.46
C ASP A 170 23.90 14.04 -24.05
N GLY A 171 24.87 13.24 -23.59
CA GLY A 171 26.29 13.32 -24.00
C GLY A 171 27.12 14.42 -23.31
N ASN A 172 26.47 15.34 -22.59
CA ASN A 172 27.09 16.54 -22.01
C ASN A 172 27.11 16.48 -20.48
N ILE A 173 28.04 17.21 -19.87
CA ILE A 173 28.11 17.36 -18.41
C ILE A 173 27.42 18.67 -18.02
N THR A 174 26.34 18.54 -17.25
CA THR A 174 25.57 19.66 -16.69
C THR A 174 25.91 19.81 -15.21
N ALA A 175 26.19 21.04 -14.77
CA ALA A 175 26.40 21.36 -13.36
C ALA A 175 25.31 22.31 -12.84
N THR A 176 24.97 22.21 -11.56
CA THR A 176 24.17 23.21 -10.83
C THR A 176 25.00 23.80 -9.69
N GLU A 177 24.85 25.10 -9.46
CA GLU A 177 25.45 25.78 -8.31
C GLU A 177 24.67 25.49 -7.03
N ALA A 178 25.35 25.58 -5.89
CA ALA A 178 24.72 25.42 -4.58
C ALA A 178 24.05 26.73 -4.12
N LYS A 179 22.90 26.64 -3.45
CA LYS A 179 22.23 27.78 -2.80
C LYS A 179 22.10 27.51 -1.30
N ALA A 180 22.57 28.45 -0.48
CA ALA A 180 22.41 28.36 0.97
C ALA A 180 20.94 28.49 1.37
N GLY A 181 20.47 27.61 2.25
CA GLY A 181 19.14 27.67 2.84
C GLY A 181 19.10 28.62 4.04
N SER A 182 17.93 28.76 4.66
CA SER A 182 17.76 29.54 5.89
C SER A 182 16.57 29.06 6.72
N ASP A 183 16.72 29.08 8.04
CA ASP A 183 15.66 28.77 9.00
C ASP A 183 15.55 29.86 10.07
N VAL A 184 14.38 30.02 10.69
CA VAL A 184 14.16 31.05 11.71
C VAL A 184 14.75 30.62 13.05
N ASP A 185 15.50 31.50 13.72
CA ASP A 185 15.98 31.26 15.08
C ASP A 185 14.85 31.43 16.09
N ILE A 186 14.02 30.39 16.23
CA ILE A 186 12.88 30.29 17.16
C ILE A 186 13.22 30.82 18.56
N SER A 187 14.36 30.43 19.12
CA SER A 187 14.84 30.88 20.45
C SER A 187 15.01 32.39 20.53
N THR A 188 15.74 32.98 19.58
CA THR A 188 16.03 34.42 19.58
C THR A 188 14.80 35.23 19.19
N PHE A 189 13.99 34.76 18.24
CA PHE A 189 12.76 35.41 17.80
C PHE A 189 11.72 35.50 18.92
N ARG A 190 11.52 34.39 19.66
CA ARG A 190 10.68 34.34 20.87
C ARG A 190 11.14 35.34 21.92
N ASN A 191 12.46 35.40 22.17
CA ASN A 191 13.04 36.30 23.15
C ASN A 191 12.84 37.79 22.77
N ILE A 192 12.94 38.12 21.48
CA ILE A 192 12.66 39.46 20.97
C ILE A 192 11.19 39.84 21.19
N ILE A 193 10.23 38.97 20.83
CA ILE A 193 8.79 39.25 21.01
C ILE A 193 8.46 39.52 22.49
N LEU A 194 8.98 38.72 23.42
CA LEU A 194 8.63 38.87 24.85
C LEU A 194 9.18 40.15 25.50
N HIS A 195 10.23 40.76 24.95
CA HIS A 195 10.89 41.93 25.54
C HIS A 195 10.77 43.21 24.68
N LYS A 196 10.03 43.18 23.57
CA LYS A 196 9.80 44.34 22.71
C LYS A 196 8.76 45.28 23.37
N LYS A 197 9.02 46.60 23.33
CA LYS A 197 8.00 47.63 23.61
C LYS A 197 7.06 47.75 22.40
N TYR A 198 5.75 47.74 22.64
CA TYR A 198 4.73 47.77 21.59
C TYR A 198 4.00 49.12 21.56
N ASN A 199 4.40 49.99 20.64
CA ASN A 199 3.90 51.36 20.55
C ASN A 199 2.41 51.40 20.14
N ILE A 200 1.68 52.40 20.63
CA ILE A 200 0.22 52.50 20.47
C ILE A 200 -0.22 52.97 19.08
N ASP A 201 0.43 54.02 18.54
CA ASP A 201 0.09 54.62 17.24
C ASP A 201 1.06 54.23 16.11
N GLU A 202 2.06 53.38 16.40
CA GLU A 202 3.11 52.98 15.44
C GLU A 202 3.15 51.46 15.26
N THR A 203 3.27 51.00 14.01
CA THR A 203 3.44 49.57 13.72
C THR A 203 4.82 49.11 14.18
N THR A 204 4.86 48.30 15.24
CA THR A 204 6.13 47.86 15.84
C THR A 204 6.84 46.87 14.90
N VAL A 205 8.03 47.24 14.42
CA VAL A 205 8.84 46.41 13.52
C VAL A 205 9.74 45.45 14.31
N ILE A 206 9.78 44.19 13.87
CA ILE A 206 10.65 43.14 14.38
C ILE A 206 11.38 42.51 13.19
N GLU A 207 12.70 42.69 13.16
CA GLU A 207 13.59 41.90 12.30
C GLU A 207 13.64 40.47 12.86
N VAL A 208 13.30 39.48 12.03
CA VAL A 208 13.27 38.08 12.41
C VAL A 208 14.68 37.51 12.29
N PRO A 209 15.28 36.94 13.36
CA PRO A 209 16.60 36.36 13.30
C PRO A 209 16.58 35.05 12.49
N GLU A 210 17.49 34.93 11.53
CA GLU A 210 17.64 33.77 10.64
C GLU A 210 18.99 33.08 10.87
N LYS A 211 19.01 31.75 10.77
CA LYS A 211 20.19 30.90 10.71
C LYS A 211 20.40 30.42 9.29
N THR A 212 21.53 30.75 8.68
CA THR A 212 21.90 30.28 7.33
C THR A 212 22.28 28.79 7.37
N ILE A 213 21.69 28.00 6.49
CA ILE A 213 22.00 26.58 6.29
C ILE A 213 23.01 26.46 5.14
N VAL A 214 24.22 26.01 5.45
CA VAL A 214 25.30 25.86 4.47
C VAL A 214 25.11 24.56 3.66
N PRO A 215 25.28 24.57 2.33
CA PRO A 215 25.23 23.36 1.50
C PRO A 215 26.28 22.31 1.92
N LYS A 216 25.95 21.02 1.75
CA LYS A 216 26.87 19.89 1.97
C LYS A 216 27.90 19.73 0.85
N SER A 217 27.61 20.24 -0.35
CA SER A 217 28.51 20.16 -1.50
C SER A 217 28.43 21.45 -2.34
N THR A 218 29.61 21.92 -2.76
CA THR A 218 29.83 23.12 -3.57
C THR A 218 30.31 22.76 -4.97
N ALA A 219 30.31 23.73 -5.89
CA ALA A 219 30.86 23.53 -7.23
C ALA A 219 32.36 23.16 -7.21
N SER A 220 33.12 23.58 -6.18
CA SER A 220 34.54 23.26 -6.03
C SER A 220 34.77 21.77 -5.72
N ASP A 221 33.92 21.19 -4.87
CA ASP A 221 34.02 19.77 -4.45
C ASP A 221 33.76 18.81 -5.63
N LEU A 222 33.09 19.30 -6.67
CA LEU A 222 32.70 18.54 -7.86
C LEU A 222 33.60 18.83 -9.08
N MET A 223 34.64 19.66 -8.95
CA MET A 223 35.58 19.95 -10.06
C MET A 223 36.37 18.70 -10.48
N GLU A 224 36.94 17.97 -9.51
CA GLU A 224 37.76 16.78 -9.79
C GLU A 224 36.95 15.67 -10.47
N ILE A 225 35.69 15.46 -10.04
CA ILE A 225 34.84 14.42 -10.62
C ILE A 225 34.32 14.80 -12.01
N ARG A 226 34.12 16.11 -12.25
CA ARG A 226 33.81 16.67 -13.57
C ARG A 226 34.98 16.47 -14.54
N GLU A 227 36.21 16.82 -14.15
CA GLU A 227 37.40 16.64 -14.99
C GLU A 227 37.60 15.16 -15.35
N LYS A 228 37.48 14.25 -14.38
CA LYS A 228 37.52 12.80 -14.62
C LYS A 228 36.45 12.34 -15.61
N ALA A 229 35.25 12.91 -15.56
CA ALA A 229 34.17 12.61 -16.51
C ALA A 229 34.45 13.17 -17.91
N GLU A 230 34.98 14.39 -18.02
CA GLU A 230 35.38 14.99 -19.30
C GLU A 230 36.51 14.17 -19.96
N ILE A 231 37.52 13.74 -19.18
CA ILE A 231 38.62 12.86 -19.64
C ILE A 231 38.10 11.47 -20.06
N ALA A 232 37.16 10.88 -19.32
CA ALA A 232 36.60 9.57 -19.65
C ALA A 232 35.74 9.62 -20.94
N ILE A 233 34.95 10.68 -21.12
CA ILE A 233 34.13 10.90 -22.33
C ILE A 233 35.00 11.20 -23.57
N ALA A 234 36.16 11.83 -23.40
CA ALA A 234 37.07 12.19 -24.49
C ALA A 234 37.98 11.05 -24.99
N LYS A 235 37.74 9.80 -24.56
CA LYS A 235 38.53 8.63 -24.98
C LYS A 235 38.15 8.13 -26.37
N GLU A 236 39.16 7.74 -27.13
CA GLU A 236 39.01 7.10 -28.43
C GLU A 236 39.29 5.60 -28.26
N ILE A 237 38.22 4.85 -28.08
CA ILE A 237 38.25 3.40 -27.86
C ILE A 237 38.11 2.69 -29.21
N ARG A 238 38.96 1.70 -29.47
CA ARG A 238 38.78 0.71 -30.55
C ARG A 238 38.55 -0.67 -29.94
N ILE A 239 37.53 -1.37 -30.40
CA ILE A 239 37.17 -2.71 -29.95
C ILE A 239 37.39 -3.66 -31.12
N GLY A 240 38.36 -4.55 -31.04
CA GLY A 240 38.48 -5.69 -31.96
C GLY A 240 37.80 -6.92 -31.37
N ILE A 241 37.20 -7.76 -32.22
CA ILE A 241 36.61 -9.04 -31.79
C ILE A 241 37.66 -10.16 -31.93
N GLU A 242 37.72 -11.06 -30.96
CA GLU A 242 38.64 -12.21 -31.00
C GLU A 242 38.43 -13.08 -32.25
N GLY A 243 39.52 -13.36 -32.98
CA GLY A 243 39.51 -14.21 -34.17
C GLY A 243 38.77 -13.63 -35.39
N ARG A 244 38.48 -12.32 -35.42
CA ARG A 244 37.71 -11.66 -36.49
C ARG A 244 38.27 -10.27 -36.82
N ASP A 245 38.10 -9.84 -38.07
CA ASP A 245 38.49 -8.50 -38.54
C ASP A 245 37.47 -7.39 -38.17
N ASP A 246 36.41 -7.73 -37.44
CA ASP A 246 35.39 -6.78 -36.97
C ASP A 246 35.97 -5.78 -35.96
N ILE A 247 35.93 -4.49 -36.32
CA ILE A 247 36.33 -3.38 -35.44
C ILE A 247 35.13 -2.47 -35.15
N PHE A 248 34.84 -2.26 -33.87
CA PHE A 248 33.83 -1.32 -33.38
C PHE A 248 34.50 -0.11 -32.73
N ILE A 249 33.92 1.08 -32.97
CA ILE A 249 34.36 2.35 -32.39
C ILE A 249 33.12 3.02 -31.80
N PRO A 250 32.98 3.08 -30.46
CA PRO A 250 31.85 3.76 -29.83
C PRO A 250 31.98 5.28 -30.01
N THR A 251 30.87 5.97 -30.23
CA THR A 251 30.86 7.45 -30.30
C THR A 251 31.04 8.07 -28.92
N ARG A 252 31.38 9.36 -28.87
CA ARG A 252 31.48 10.14 -27.62
C ARG A 252 30.19 10.07 -26.81
N GLU A 253 29.04 10.11 -27.48
CA GLU A 253 27.70 10.05 -26.89
C GLU A 253 27.42 8.66 -26.31
N GLN A 254 27.89 7.60 -26.98
CA GLN A 254 27.80 6.23 -26.47
C GLN A 254 28.67 6.06 -25.21
N ILE A 255 29.92 6.53 -25.23
CA ILE A 255 30.81 6.52 -24.05
C ILE A 255 30.21 7.32 -22.89
N ALA A 256 29.66 8.50 -23.16
CA ALA A 256 28.96 9.30 -22.15
C ALA A 256 27.70 8.59 -21.61
N SER A 257 26.96 7.85 -22.47
CA SER A 257 25.81 7.05 -22.03
C SER A 257 26.18 5.88 -21.10
N TRP A 258 27.42 5.39 -21.20
CA TRP A 258 27.98 4.36 -20.33
C TRP A 258 28.41 4.88 -18.96
N LEU A 259 28.45 6.19 -18.73
CA LEU A 259 28.96 6.79 -17.49
C LEU A 259 27.83 7.39 -16.65
N GLU A 260 28.05 7.44 -15.34
CA GLU A 260 27.23 8.21 -14.40
C GLU A 260 28.07 8.76 -13.25
N ILE A 261 27.64 9.92 -12.74
CA ILE A 261 28.15 10.49 -11.50
C ILE A 261 27.06 10.23 -10.46
N VAL A 262 27.36 9.40 -9.48
CA VAL A 262 26.48 9.14 -8.33
C VAL A 262 27.02 9.97 -7.17
N ASP A 263 26.24 10.97 -6.73
CA ASP A 263 26.51 11.67 -5.48
C ASP A 263 25.77 11.02 -4.32
N ASN A 264 26.43 11.01 -3.17
CA ASN A 264 25.90 10.58 -1.89
C ASN A 264 26.44 11.52 -0.81
N GLU A 265 25.67 12.57 -0.53
CA GLU A 265 25.98 13.64 0.43
C GLU A 265 27.33 14.37 0.20
N GLY A 266 27.64 14.72 -1.06
CA GLY A 266 28.88 15.41 -1.43
C GLY A 266 30.09 14.50 -1.67
N ARG A 267 29.88 13.19 -1.80
CA ARG A 267 30.90 12.20 -2.17
C ARG A 267 30.66 11.65 -3.58
N ALA A 268 30.64 12.56 -4.55
CA ALA A 268 30.38 12.24 -5.95
C ALA A 268 31.42 11.25 -6.52
N LYS A 269 30.93 10.15 -7.08
CA LYS A 269 31.73 9.10 -7.71
C LYS A 269 31.29 8.87 -9.15
N LEU A 270 32.24 8.94 -10.07
CA LEU A 270 32.09 8.52 -11.46
C LEU A 270 32.19 6.98 -11.54
N GLN A 271 31.23 6.35 -12.22
CA GLN A 271 31.20 4.90 -12.44
C GLN A 271 30.51 4.56 -13.77
N ILE A 272 30.54 3.28 -14.17
CA ILE A 272 29.87 2.81 -15.38
C ILE A 272 28.44 2.32 -15.12
N LYS A 273 27.53 2.66 -16.02
CA LYS A 273 26.21 2.05 -16.19
C LYS A 273 26.38 0.69 -16.87
N VAL A 274 26.56 -0.37 -16.08
CA VAL A 274 26.77 -1.76 -16.56
C VAL A 274 25.77 -2.16 -17.65
N ASP A 275 24.48 -1.85 -17.48
CA ASP A 275 23.44 -2.16 -18.47
C ASP A 275 23.61 -1.42 -19.80
N LYS A 276 24.17 -0.20 -19.80
CA LYS A 276 24.40 0.55 -21.05
C LYS A 276 25.59 0.01 -21.83
N VAL A 277 26.64 -0.42 -21.13
CA VAL A 277 27.76 -1.17 -21.74
C VAL A 277 27.27 -2.53 -22.25
N ALA A 278 26.48 -3.26 -21.46
CA ALA A 278 25.91 -4.55 -21.82
C ALA A 278 24.97 -4.47 -23.04
N ASN A 279 24.14 -3.43 -23.15
CA ASN A 279 23.29 -3.23 -24.33
C ASN A 279 24.13 -2.92 -25.59
N TYR A 280 25.29 -2.26 -25.47
CA TYR A 280 26.20 -2.09 -26.59
C TYR A 280 26.79 -3.44 -27.06
N VAL A 281 27.07 -4.38 -26.14
CA VAL A 281 27.44 -5.76 -26.50
C VAL A 281 26.36 -6.44 -27.33
N VAL A 282 25.08 -6.31 -26.96
CA VAL A 282 23.95 -6.85 -27.74
C VAL A 282 23.89 -6.26 -29.16
N GLU A 283 24.21 -4.97 -29.35
CA GLU A 283 24.29 -4.37 -30.68
C GLU A 283 25.51 -4.83 -31.50
N MET A 284 26.62 -5.21 -30.86
CA MET A 284 27.77 -5.85 -31.52
C MET A 284 27.45 -7.30 -31.91
N ASP A 285 26.86 -8.08 -31.00
CA ASP A 285 26.50 -9.49 -31.20
C ASP A 285 25.54 -9.69 -32.39
N LYS A 286 24.67 -8.71 -32.71
CA LYS A 286 23.84 -8.72 -33.94
C LYS A 286 24.66 -8.87 -35.24
N LYS A 287 25.97 -8.57 -35.22
CA LYS A 287 26.89 -8.75 -36.36
C LYS A 287 27.87 -9.91 -36.17
N VAL A 288 28.25 -10.22 -34.92
CA VAL A 288 29.39 -11.13 -34.65
C VAL A 288 29.03 -12.43 -33.92
N ALA A 289 27.83 -12.54 -33.36
CA ALA A 289 27.40 -13.79 -32.74
C ALA A 289 27.10 -14.87 -33.79
N LYS A 290 27.52 -16.09 -33.50
CA LYS A 290 27.06 -17.31 -34.17
C LYS A 290 25.93 -17.90 -33.34
N THR A 291 24.71 -17.95 -33.87
CA THR A 291 23.57 -18.57 -33.19
C THR A 291 23.87 -20.03 -32.85
N ALA A 292 23.66 -20.42 -31.59
CA ALA A 292 23.73 -21.82 -31.18
C ALA A 292 22.63 -22.64 -31.89
N GLY A 293 22.95 -23.86 -32.27
CA GLY A 293 21.98 -24.75 -32.92
C GLY A 293 20.96 -25.36 -31.95
N GLU A 294 20.19 -26.32 -32.46
CA GLU A 294 19.15 -27.02 -31.72
C GLU A 294 19.58 -28.48 -31.47
N THR A 295 19.96 -28.79 -30.23
CA THR A 295 20.23 -30.17 -29.80
C THR A 295 18.91 -30.91 -29.64
N VAL A 296 18.68 -31.92 -30.46
CA VAL A 296 17.43 -32.68 -30.49
C VAL A 296 17.60 -33.99 -29.73
N ILE A 297 16.74 -34.21 -28.73
CA ILE A 297 16.70 -35.43 -27.93
C ILE A 297 15.41 -36.18 -28.26
N THR A 298 15.51 -37.34 -28.91
CA THR A 298 14.37 -38.26 -29.11
C THR A 298 14.16 -39.06 -27.83
N ILE A 299 12.97 -38.95 -27.24
CA ILE A 299 12.56 -39.72 -26.07
C ILE A 299 11.50 -40.73 -26.51
N ILE A 300 11.76 -42.02 -26.31
CA ILE A 300 10.83 -43.12 -26.58
C ILE A 300 10.46 -43.76 -25.24
N ASP A 301 9.16 -43.85 -24.94
CA ASP A 301 8.63 -44.48 -23.71
C ASP A 301 9.35 -44.00 -22.43
N GLY A 302 9.48 -42.66 -22.32
CA GLY A 302 10.11 -41.99 -21.18
C GLY A 302 11.64 -42.07 -21.12
N ARG A 303 12.29 -42.84 -22.00
CA ARG A 303 13.75 -43.01 -22.05
C ARG A 303 14.36 -42.23 -23.22
N GLU A 304 15.53 -41.66 -23.01
CA GLU A 304 16.33 -41.08 -24.10
C GLU A 304 16.78 -42.21 -25.05
N SER A 305 16.49 -42.06 -26.34
CA SER A 305 16.77 -43.08 -27.37
C SER A 305 17.75 -42.60 -28.42
N GLU A 306 17.71 -41.31 -28.77
CA GLU A 306 18.63 -40.68 -29.72
C GLU A 306 18.94 -39.28 -29.22
N ARG A 307 20.18 -38.83 -29.46
CA ARG A 307 20.59 -37.45 -29.26
C ARG A 307 21.37 -36.97 -30.47
N TYR A 308 20.86 -35.93 -31.10
CA TYR A 308 21.61 -35.15 -32.08
C TYR A 308 22.12 -33.88 -31.38
N GLU A 309 23.39 -33.87 -31.00
CA GLU A 309 24.03 -32.69 -30.42
C GLU A 309 24.39 -31.69 -31.53
N SER A 310 24.06 -30.42 -31.31
CA SER A 310 24.41 -29.33 -32.22
C SER A 310 25.64 -28.58 -31.72
N GLU A 311 26.31 -27.85 -32.62
CA GLU A 311 27.43 -27.00 -32.24
C GLU A 311 26.98 -25.86 -31.31
N ALA A 312 27.83 -25.53 -30.34
CA ALA A 312 27.68 -24.33 -29.53
C ALA A 312 27.67 -23.07 -30.42
N GLY A 313 26.90 -22.08 -29.98
CA GLY A 313 26.98 -20.73 -30.52
C GLY A 313 28.20 -19.99 -29.97
N LYS A 314 28.50 -18.84 -30.55
CA LYS A 314 29.48 -17.88 -30.02
C LYS A 314 28.81 -16.53 -29.84
N GLN A 315 29.09 -15.85 -28.74
CA GLN A 315 28.71 -14.45 -28.49
C GLN A 315 29.87 -13.77 -27.76
N ILE A 316 29.88 -12.44 -27.70
CA ILE A 316 30.88 -11.70 -26.92
C ILE A 316 30.72 -12.04 -25.42
N ASN A 317 31.84 -12.23 -24.73
CA ASN A 317 31.88 -12.40 -23.28
C ASN A 317 31.54 -11.07 -22.58
N LYS A 318 30.23 -10.76 -22.50
CA LYS A 318 29.67 -9.53 -21.92
C LYS A 318 30.27 -9.17 -20.57
N ASP A 319 30.40 -10.15 -19.66
CA ASP A 319 30.85 -9.90 -18.29
C ASP A 319 32.36 -9.64 -18.19
N ASN A 320 33.15 -10.11 -19.16
CA ASN A 320 34.54 -9.67 -19.28
C ASN A 320 34.65 -8.32 -20.00
N PHE A 321 33.91 -8.12 -21.09
CA PHE A 321 33.88 -6.86 -21.83
C PHE A 321 33.49 -5.66 -20.94
N VAL A 322 32.50 -5.82 -20.04
CA VAL A 322 32.14 -4.79 -19.04
C VAL A 322 33.31 -4.43 -18.12
N LYS A 323 34.13 -5.41 -17.70
CA LYS A 323 35.34 -5.18 -16.87
C LYS A 323 36.43 -4.46 -17.67
N GLN A 324 36.67 -4.89 -18.91
CA GLN A 324 37.62 -4.25 -19.83
C GLN A 324 37.24 -2.78 -20.09
N VAL A 325 35.96 -2.48 -20.34
CA VAL A 325 35.45 -1.11 -20.50
C VAL A 325 35.63 -0.29 -19.22
N ASN A 326 35.33 -0.85 -18.04
CA ASN A 326 35.55 -0.17 -16.77
C ASN A 326 37.03 0.24 -16.57
N ASP A 327 37.97 -0.68 -16.78
CA ASP A 327 39.41 -0.37 -16.68
C ASP A 327 39.85 0.68 -17.71
N VAL A 328 39.45 0.51 -18.98
CA VAL A 328 39.80 1.42 -20.09
C VAL A 328 39.32 2.85 -19.87
N LEU A 329 38.15 3.04 -19.26
CA LEU A 329 37.56 4.35 -18.98
C LEU A 329 38.23 5.08 -17.80
N PHE A 330 38.83 4.36 -16.84
CA PHE A 330 39.45 4.98 -15.66
C PHE A 330 40.99 4.96 -15.66
N THR A 331 41.61 4.14 -16.50
CA THR A 331 43.08 4.13 -16.69
C THR A 331 43.54 5.25 -17.64
N PRO A 332 44.63 6.00 -17.35
CA PRO A 332 45.09 7.14 -18.14
C PRO A 332 45.33 6.87 -19.64
N GLY A 333 45.27 7.93 -20.45
CA GLY A 333 45.48 7.92 -21.91
C GLY A 333 44.19 8.03 -22.74
N ARG A 334 44.27 8.78 -23.84
CA ARG A 334 43.17 9.09 -24.78
C ARG A 334 42.81 7.92 -25.69
N TYR A 335 43.78 7.38 -26.41
CA TYR A 335 43.59 6.22 -27.28
C TYR A 335 43.62 4.93 -26.47
N LYS A 336 42.65 4.05 -26.71
CA LYS A 336 42.49 2.78 -25.97
C LYS A 336 42.06 1.66 -26.92
N TYR A 337 42.49 0.44 -26.60
CA TYR A 337 42.13 -0.77 -27.32
C TYR A 337 41.48 -1.78 -26.38
N ILE A 338 40.47 -2.49 -26.87
CA ILE A 338 39.77 -3.58 -26.18
C ILE A 338 39.74 -4.78 -27.13
N GLN A 339 40.15 -5.96 -26.64
CA GLN A 339 39.96 -7.23 -27.34
C GLN A 339 38.76 -7.95 -26.72
N ALA A 340 37.62 -7.91 -27.42
CA ALA A 340 36.40 -8.57 -26.98
C ALA A 340 36.49 -10.09 -27.26
N GLU A 341 36.65 -10.86 -26.20
CA GLU A 341 36.68 -12.33 -26.22
C GLU A 341 35.32 -12.94 -26.58
N LEU A 342 35.32 -14.12 -27.20
CA LEU A 342 34.11 -14.86 -27.54
C LEU A 342 33.87 -16.04 -26.57
N MET A 343 32.68 -16.07 -25.95
CA MET A 343 32.24 -17.19 -25.11
C MET A 343 31.32 -18.15 -25.89
N ASP A 344 31.33 -19.42 -25.48
CA ASP A 344 30.39 -20.43 -25.99
C ASP A 344 28.98 -20.26 -25.43
N VAL A 345 27.99 -20.48 -26.30
CA VAL A 345 26.55 -20.46 -25.97
C VAL A 345 26.02 -21.88 -26.16
N ALA A 346 25.48 -22.48 -25.10
CA ALA A 346 24.93 -23.83 -25.15
C ALA A 346 23.79 -23.94 -26.19
N PRO A 347 23.73 -25.04 -26.98
CA PRO A 347 22.59 -25.31 -27.87
C PRO A 347 21.24 -25.32 -27.16
N ASN A 348 20.20 -24.89 -27.86
CA ASN A 348 18.84 -25.02 -27.36
C ASN A 348 18.42 -26.50 -27.37
N VAL A 349 17.86 -27.01 -26.27
CA VAL A 349 17.50 -28.44 -26.13
C VAL A 349 16.03 -28.67 -26.44
N LYS A 350 15.75 -29.43 -27.51
CA LYS A 350 14.40 -29.81 -27.94
C LYS A 350 14.15 -31.29 -27.72
N LYS A 351 13.11 -31.60 -26.95
CA LYS A 351 12.72 -32.98 -26.66
C LYS A 351 11.57 -33.41 -27.58
N VAL A 352 11.82 -34.43 -28.39
CA VAL A 352 10.84 -35.04 -29.31
C VAL A 352 10.35 -36.33 -28.67
N TYR A 353 9.14 -36.31 -28.15
CA TYR A 353 8.53 -37.47 -27.50
C TYR A 353 7.83 -38.38 -28.52
N ARG A 354 8.13 -39.69 -28.46
CA ARG A 354 7.45 -40.76 -29.17
C ARG A 354 7.00 -41.81 -28.15
N TYR A 355 5.94 -42.54 -28.48
CA TYR A 355 5.37 -43.58 -27.64
C TYR A 355 5.10 -44.82 -28.48
N SER A 356 5.61 -45.99 -28.05
CA SER A 356 5.27 -47.27 -28.67
C SER A 356 3.80 -47.62 -28.41
N ASN A 357 3.18 -48.42 -29.27
CA ASN A 357 1.82 -48.90 -29.02
C ASN A 357 1.88 -50.10 -28.05
N SER A 358 2.14 -49.81 -26.77
CA SER A 358 2.37 -50.79 -25.71
C SER A 358 1.91 -50.29 -24.34
N GLN A 359 1.88 -51.18 -23.35
CA GLN A 359 1.69 -50.86 -21.93
C GLN A 359 2.64 -49.74 -21.44
N SER A 360 3.94 -49.83 -21.75
CA SER A 360 4.92 -48.83 -21.30
C SER A 360 4.82 -47.51 -22.07
N GLY A 361 4.37 -47.57 -23.34
CA GLY A 361 3.98 -46.40 -24.10
C GLY A 361 2.74 -45.70 -23.55
N LEU A 362 1.75 -46.46 -23.06
CA LEU A 362 0.56 -45.91 -22.39
C LEU A 362 0.93 -45.20 -21.10
N GLU A 363 1.72 -45.84 -20.24
CA GLU A 363 2.29 -45.25 -19.02
C GLU A 363 3.02 -43.94 -19.33
N SER A 364 3.91 -43.97 -20.33
CA SER A 364 4.72 -42.82 -20.74
C SER A 364 3.90 -41.69 -21.34
N LYS A 365 2.86 -42.00 -22.13
CA LYS A 365 1.92 -41.01 -22.67
C LYS A 365 1.06 -40.42 -21.56
N LEU A 366 0.66 -41.22 -20.57
CA LEU A 366 -0.11 -40.75 -19.42
C LEU A 366 0.72 -39.86 -18.49
N GLN A 367 2.01 -40.15 -18.31
CA GLN A 367 2.97 -39.28 -17.60
C GLN A 367 3.15 -37.94 -18.32
N GLU A 368 3.23 -37.92 -19.66
CA GLU A 368 3.32 -36.67 -20.43
C GLU A 368 2.03 -35.84 -20.37
N ILE A 369 0.86 -36.46 -20.54
CA ILE A 369 -0.43 -35.78 -20.33
C ILE A 369 -0.50 -35.23 -18.89
N GLY A 370 -0.09 -36.04 -17.91
CA GLY A 370 -0.07 -35.69 -16.50
C GLY A 370 0.83 -34.50 -16.17
N SER A 371 1.99 -34.37 -16.82
CA SER A 371 2.91 -33.25 -16.58
C SER A 371 2.37 -31.90 -17.08
N ARG A 372 1.45 -31.89 -18.07
CA ARG A 372 0.82 -30.68 -18.60
C ARG A 372 -0.29 -30.08 -17.75
N TYR A 373 -0.91 -30.84 -16.85
CA TYR A 373 -2.14 -30.44 -16.16
C TYR A 373 -2.16 -30.89 -14.70
N ASN A 374 -2.79 -30.13 -13.79
CA ASN A 374 -2.93 -30.58 -12.39
C ASN A 374 -4.06 -31.61 -12.24
N VAL A 375 -3.77 -32.84 -12.67
CA VAL A 375 -4.72 -33.96 -12.78
C VAL A 375 -4.21 -35.19 -12.04
N ARG A 376 -5.15 -36.08 -11.70
CA ARG A 376 -4.91 -37.51 -11.46
C ARG A 376 -5.71 -38.25 -12.53
N ILE A 377 -5.10 -39.24 -13.16
CA ILE A 377 -5.75 -40.03 -14.20
C ILE A 377 -5.51 -41.50 -13.90
N SER A 378 -6.53 -42.33 -14.04
CA SER A 378 -6.41 -43.77 -14.03
C SER A 378 -7.21 -44.32 -15.22
N ILE A 379 -6.59 -45.20 -16.02
CA ILE A 379 -7.18 -45.79 -17.22
C ILE A 379 -6.93 -47.30 -17.24
N LYS A 380 -7.91 -48.07 -17.71
CA LYS A 380 -7.81 -49.53 -17.89
C LYS A 380 -8.65 -49.99 -19.08
N GLN A 381 -8.03 -50.64 -20.05
CA GLN A 381 -8.74 -51.36 -21.11
C GLN A 381 -9.42 -52.61 -20.52
N LEU A 382 -10.67 -52.86 -20.92
CA LEU A 382 -11.39 -54.10 -20.60
C LEU A 382 -11.32 -55.09 -21.76
N ASP A 383 -11.34 -54.58 -22.99
CA ASP A 383 -11.16 -55.35 -24.23
C ASP A 383 -9.73 -55.21 -24.78
N GLY A 384 -9.32 -56.13 -25.66
CA GLY A 384 -8.05 -56.04 -26.38
C GLY A 384 -6.82 -56.39 -25.53
N ALA A 385 -5.84 -55.49 -25.47
CA ALA A 385 -4.55 -55.76 -24.83
C ALA A 385 -4.54 -55.61 -23.30
N GLY A 386 -5.65 -55.19 -22.70
CA GLY A 386 -5.82 -55.10 -21.24
C GLY A 386 -4.90 -54.07 -20.54
N TRP A 387 -4.36 -53.10 -21.29
CA TRP A 387 -3.41 -52.12 -20.73
C TRP A 387 -4.06 -51.24 -19.66
N GLN A 388 -3.32 -50.95 -18.61
CA GLN A 388 -3.77 -50.12 -17.49
C GLN A 388 -2.65 -49.19 -17.03
N ALA A 389 -2.96 -47.93 -16.75
CA ALA A 389 -1.97 -46.96 -16.28
C ALA A 389 -2.62 -45.95 -15.35
N SER A 390 -1.86 -45.41 -14.40
CA SER A 390 -2.28 -44.23 -13.63
C SER A 390 -1.18 -43.20 -13.47
N TYR A 391 -1.58 -41.94 -13.48
CA TYR A 391 -0.76 -40.78 -13.17
C TYR A 391 -1.32 -40.17 -11.88
N ARG A 392 -0.52 -40.20 -10.81
CA ARG A 392 -0.90 -39.75 -9.46
C ARG A 392 -2.19 -40.44 -8.95
N GLY A 393 -2.43 -41.67 -9.41
CA GLY A 393 -3.73 -42.35 -9.31
C GLY A 393 -4.27 -42.55 -7.89
N SER A 394 -3.35 -42.64 -6.92
CA SER A 394 -3.62 -42.85 -5.49
C SER A 394 -3.75 -41.57 -4.65
N GLU A 395 -3.62 -40.37 -5.24
CA GLU A 395 -3.66 -39.12 -4.45
C GLU A 395 -5.07 -38.77 -3.92
N SER A 396 -5.17 -38.63 -2.59
CA SER A 396 -6.41 -38.22 -1.90
C SER A 396 -6.90 -36.84 -2.32
N THR A 397 -8.00 -36.82 -3.07
CA THR A 397 -8.58 -35.63 -3.69
C THR A 397 -10.06 -35.51 -3.31
N PRO A 398 -10.60 -34.29 -3.03
CA PRO A 398 -12.03 -34.11 -2.77
C PRO A 398 -12.86 -34.62 -3.95
N SER A 399 -13.69 -35.64 -3.72
CA SER A 399 -14.41 -36.38 -4.78
C SER A 399 -15.43 -35.56 -5.57
N ALA A 400 -15.84 -34.39 -5.05
CA ALA A 400 -16.98 -33.64 -5.56
C ALA A 400 -18.21 -34.58 -5.71
N SER A 401 -19.03 -34.46 -6.75
CA SER A 401 -20.19 -35.36 -6.92
C SER A 401 -19.89 -36.80 -7.37
N THR A 402 -18.63 -37.26 -7.45
CA THR A 402 -18.34 -38.66 -7.82
C THR A 402 -18.59 -39.65 -6.68
N TYR A 403 -18.59 -39.22 -5.41
CA TYR A 403 -18.90 -40.12 -4.27
C TYR A 403 -20.29 -40.77 -4.35
N LYS A 404 -21.19 -40.20 -5.15
CA LYS A 404 -22.54 -40.72 -5.40
C LYS A 404 -22.53 -42.12 -6.04
N LEU A 405 -21.43 -42.53 -6.68
CA LEU A 405 -21.19 -43.92 -7.08
C LEU A 405 -21.11 -44.87 -5.89
N TYR A 406 -20.34 -44.51 -4.85
CA TYR A 406 -20.18 -45.33 -3.65
C TYR A 406 -21.48 -45.49 -2.85
N ILE A 407 -22.28 -44.41 -2.78
CA ILE A 407 -23.62 -44.45 -2.20
C ILE A 407 -24.55 -45.36 -3.00
N ALA A 408 -24.52 -45.26 -4.34
CA ALA A 408 -25.29 -46.15 -5.21
C ALA A 408 -24.89 -47.62 -4.98
N ILE A 409 -23.60 -47.95 -4.94
CA ILE A 409 -23.12 -49.32 -4.65
C ILE A 409 -23.69 -49.85 -3.31
N LYS A 410 -23.65 -49.04 -2.24
CA LYS A 410 -24.23 -49.41 -0.93
C LYS A 410 -25.75 -49.59 -1.02
N LEU A 411 -26.47 -48.65 -1.64
CA LEU A 411 -27.92 -48.70 -1.78
C LEU A 411 -28.38 -49.92 -2.59
N LEU A 412 -27.76 -50.18 -3.74
CA LEU A 412 -28.11 -51.31 -4.59
C LEU A 412 -27.83 -52.65 -3.89
N LYS A 413 -26.75 -52.75 -3.09
CA LYS A 413 -26.54 -53.90 -2.19
C LYS A 413 -27.70 -54.09 -1.20
N GLU A 414 -28.23 -53.03 -0.59
CA GLU A 414 -29.34 -53.16 0.38
C GLU A 414 -30.67 -53.49 -0.33
N ILE A 415 -30.88 -53.01 -1.55
CA ILE A 415 -32.02 -53.38 -2.40
C ILE A 415 -31.95 -54.85 -2.79
N HIS A 416 -30.79 -55.33 -3.25
CA HIS A 416 -30.57 -56.75 -3.53
C HIS A 416 -30.72 -57.64 -2.29
N SER A 417 -30.38 -57.12 -1.10
CA SER A 417 -30.58 -57.81 0.18
C SER A 417 -32.06 -57.86 0.63
N GLY A 418 -32.98 -57.20 -0.08
CA GLY A 418 -34.39 -57.07 0.32
C GLY A 418 -34.65 -56.12 1.50
N ASN A 419 -33.60 -55.49 2.06
CA ASN A 419 -33.68 -54.55 3.19
C ASN A 419 -34.33 -53.22 2.82
N ILE A 420 -34.33 -52.88 1.53
CA ILE A 420 -34.82 -51.62 0.96
C ILE A 420 -35.52 -51.94 -0.36
N LYS A 421 -36.61 -51.25 -0.71
CA LYS A 421 -37.32 -51.44 -1.98
C LYS A 421 -37.35 -50.15 -2.79
N TRP A 422 -37.31 -50.28 -4.11
CA TRP A 422 -37.41 -49.14 -5.05
C TRP A 422 -38.65 -48.26 -4.86
N SER A 423 -39.72 -48.82 -4.28
CA SER A 423 -41.00 -48.18 -3.98
C SER A 423 -41.03 -47.35 -2.70
N ASP A 424 -40.09 -47.55 -1.77
CA ASP A 424 -40.18 -46.96 -0.44
C ASP A 424 -39.99 -45.44 -0.48
N SER A 425 -40.64 -44.72 0.44
CA SER A 425 -40.62 -43.25 0.48
C SER A 425 -39.31 -42.70 1.05
N ILE A 426 -38.75 -41.67 0.42
CA ILE A 426 -37.58 -40.93 0.90
C ILE A 426 -37.67 -39.47 0.43
N LEU A 427 -37.50 -38.52 1.37
CA LEU A 427 -37.73 -37.08 1.15
C LEU A 427 -39.14 -36.84 0.54
N ASP A 428 -39.21 -36.10 -0.57
CA ASP A 428 -40.41 -35.77 -1.34
C ASP A 428 -40.74 -36.78 -2.45
N THR A 429 -40.11 -37.97 -2.43
CA THR A 429 -40.16 -38.93 -3.55
C THR A 429 -40.06 -40.38 -3.05
N ASN A 430 -39.87 -41.33 -3.96
CA ASN A 430 -39.51 -42.71 -3.62
C ASN A 430 -38.03 -42.99 -3.96
N ILE A 431 -37.52 -44.13 -3.51
CA ILE A 431 -36.09 -44.47 -3.68
C ILE A 431 -35.68 -44.52 -5.15
N ALA A 432 -36.57 -44.93 -6.07
CA ALA A 432 -36.30 -44.85 -7.50
C ALA A 432 -36.08 -43.40 -7.97
N GLY A 433 -37.01 -42.49 -7.68
CA GLY A 433 -36.88 -41.08 -8.02
C GLY A 433 -35.66 -40.41 -7.35
N CYS A 434 -35.32 -40.82 -6.12
CA CYS A 434 -34.17 -40.28 -5.41
C CYS A 434 -32.83 -40.76 -5.99
N PHE A 435 -32.75 -42.01 -6.43
CA PHE A 435 -31.58 -42.56 -7.14
C PHE A 435 -31.36 -41.86 -8.48
N ASP A 436 -32.43 -41.67 -9.26
CA ASP A 436 -32.37 -40.96 -10.54
C ASP A 436 -31.89 -39.51 -10.32
N ARG A 437 -32.45 -38.79 -9.34
CA ARG A 437 -31.97 -37.45 -8.91
C ARG A 437 -30.47 -37.43 -8.55
N MET A 438 -29.98 -38.47 -7.88
CA MET A 438 -28.58 -38.61 -7.46
C MET A 438 -27.61 -38.93 -8.60
N ILE A 439 -28.02 -39.73 -9.60
CA ILE A 439 -27.13 -40.17 -10.70
C ILE A 439 -27.31 -39.33 -11.98
N LEU A 440 -28.54 -39.22 -12.49
CA LEU A 440 -28.86 -38.55 -13.76
C LEU A 440 -28.63 -37.03 -13.68
N TYR A 441 -29.14 -36.41 -12.61
CA TYR A 441 -29.07 -34.95 -12.38
C TYR A 441 -27.91 -34.54 -11.47
N SER A 442 -27.38 -35.47 -10.67
CA SER A 442 -26.29 -35.23 -9.72
C SER A 442 -26.64 -34.32 -8.53
N THR A 443 -27.91 -34.24 -8.12
CA THR A 443 -28.33 -33.39 -6.98
C THR A 443 -27.81 -33.93 -5.64
N ASN A 444 -27.88 -33.10 -4.60
CA ASN A 444 -27.32 -33.41 -3.27
C ASN A 444 -28.29 -34.06 -2.27
N PRO A 445 -29.55 -33.61 -2.10
CA PRO A 445 -30.39 -34.05 -0.96
C PRO A 445 -30.56 -35.56 -0.84
N CYS A 446 -30.76 -36.28 -1.96
CA CYS A 446 -30.84 -37.74 -1.95
C CYS A 446 -29.53 -38.42 -1.51
N ALA A 447 -28.38 -37.87 -1.89
CA ALA A 447 -27.08 -38.41 -1.50
C ALA A 447 -26.79 -38.14 -0.02
N GLU A 448 -27.16 -36.95 0.47
CA GLU A 448 -27.01 -36.57 1.88
C GLU A 448 -27.96 -37.37 2.80
N ALA A 449 -29.19 -37.63 2.37
CA ALA A 449 -30.12 -38.54 3.05
C ALA A 449 -29.52 -39.94 3.21
N TRP A 450 -28.92 -40.51 2.16
CA TRP A 450 -28.24 -41.81 2.25
C TRP A 450 -26.97 -41.79 3.11
N ILE A 451 -26.20 -40.71 3.12
CA ILE A 451 -25.06 -40.57 4.06
C ILE A 451 -25.55 -40.58 5.51
N ASN A 452 -26.67 -39.92 5.79
CA ASN A 452 -27.25 -39.87 7.14
C ASN A 452 -27.86 -41.22 7.55
N GLN A 453 -28.52 -41.93 6.63
CA GLN A 453 -29.15 -43.22 6.89
C GLN A 453 -28.17 -44.40 6.96
N PHE A 454 -27.10 -44.41 6.14
CA PHE A 454 -26.09 -45.47 6.16
C PHE A 454 -24.93 -45.22 7.14
N GLY A 455 -24.73 -43.99 7.60
CA GLY A 455 -23.60 -43.61 8.45
C GLY A 455 -22.28 -43.49 7.67
N ARG A 456 -21.50 -42.43 7.96
CA ARG A 456 -20.21 -42.17 7.29
C ARG A 456 -19.16 -43.24 7.56
N THR A 457 -19.11 -43.76 8.79
CA THR A 457 -18.18 -44.82 9.19
C THR A 457 -18.53 -46.16 8.55
N ASP A 458 -19.81 -46.52 8.47
CA ASP A 458 -20.22 -47.80 7.91
C ASP A 458 -20.24 -47.80 6.37
N LEU A 459 -20.42 -46.64 5.74
CA LEU A 459 -20.06 -46.43 4.33
C LEU A 459 -18.57 -46.69 4.08
N ASN A 460 -17.66 -46.11 4.87
CA ASN A 460 -16.23 -46.39 4.77
C ASN A 460 -15.94 -47.89 4.93
N ASN A 461 -16.39 -48.51 6.04
CA ASN A 461 -16.16 -49.92 6.35
C ASN A 461 -16.68 -50.85 5.24
N PHE A 462 -17.86 -50.57 4.71
CA PHE A 462 -18.44 -51.33 3.59
C PHE A 462 -17.57 -51.22 2.33
N LEU A 463 -17.12 -50.03 1.96
CA LEU A 463 -16.29 -49.82 0.77
C LEU A 463 -14.92 -50.49 0.91
N TYR A 464 -14.32 -50.44 2.09
CA TYR A 464 -13.06 -51.14 2.39
C TYR A 464 -13.23 -52.66 2.30
N SER A 465 -14.36 -53.21 2.80
CA SER A 465 -14.71 -54.64 2.64
C SER A 465 -14.90 -55.07 1.17
N ARG A 466 -14.96 -54.11 0.25
CA ARG A 466 -15.20 -54.28 -1.19
C ARG A 466 -14.00 -53.87 -2.06
N GLY A 467 -12.82 -53.68 -1.46
CA GLY A 467 -11.57 -53.43 -2.18
C GLY A 467 -11.35 -51.98 -2.64
N ILE A 468 -12.18 -51.04 -2.19
CA ILE A 468 -11.90 -49.60 -2.31
C ILE A 468 -10.92 -49.21 -1.20
N SER A 469 -9.93 -48.37 -1.51
CA SER A 469 -8.86 -48.04 -0.56
C SER A 469 -9.31 -47.03 0.52
N ASN A 470 -8.55 -46.97 1.62
CA ASN A 470 -8.74 -45.98 2.69
C ASN A 470 -8.49 -44.52 2.28
N VAL A 471 -8.02 -44.28 1.04
CA VAL A 471 -7.98 -42.94 0.43
C VAL A 471 -9.38 -42.41 0.14
N THR A 472 -10.35 -43.30 -0.08
CA THR A 472 -11.77 -42.97 -0.21
C THR A 472 -12.43 -42.93 1.16
N THR A 473 -12.76 -41.73 1.64
CA THR A 473 -13.33 -41.56 2.98
C THR A 473 -14.43 -40.51 3.06
N PHE A 474 -15.53 -40.89 3.70
CA PHE A 474 -16.68 -40.06 4.07
C PHE A 474 -16.49 -39.33 5.42
N THR A 475 -15.38 -39.56 6.14
CA THR A 475 -15.11 -38.98 7.48
C THR A 475 -14.03 -37.89 7.49
N ALA A 476 -13.58 -37.43 6.32
CA ALA A 476 -12.70 -36.27 6.23
C ALA A 476 -13.42 -34.94 6.56
N ASN A 477 -12.66 -34.00 7.11
CA ASN A 477 -13.18 -32.74 7.66
C ASN A 477 -13.67 -31.73 6.60
N ASP A 478 -13.23 -31.84 5.34
CA ASP A 478 -13.51 -30.87 4.27
C ASP A 478 -14.63 -31.34 3.32
N ALA A 479 -14.47 -32.52 2.73
CA ALA A 479 -15.43 -33.15 1.83
C ALA A 479 -15.16 -34.66 1.77
N VAL A 480 -16.08 -35.44 1.19
CA VAL A 480 -15.81 -36.86 0.89
C VAL A 480 -14.60 -36.92 -0.06
N ARG A 481 -13.55 -37.65 0.32
CA ARG A 481 -12.31 -37.79 -0.47
C ARG A 481 -12.30 -39.11 -1.23
N THR A 482 -11.52 -39.18 -2.29
CA THR A 482 -11.27 -40.41 -3.07
C THR A 482 -9.99 -40.26 -3.92
N SER A 483 -9.68 -41.27 -4.73
CA SER A 483 -8.55 -41.32 -5.66
C SER A 483 -9.04 -41.72 -7.06
N SER A 484 -8.31 -41.42 -8.14
CA SER A 484 -8.76 -41.83 -9.47
C SER A 484 -8.68 -43.35 -9.65
N ASP A 485 -7.75 -44.01 -8.94
CA ASP A 485 -7.68 -45.47 -8.88
C ASP A 485 -8.93 -46.07 -8.18
N ASP A 486 -9.40 -45.48 -7.08
CA ASP A 486 -10.63 -45.93 -6.41
C ASP A 486 -11.90 -45.66 -7.22
N LEU A 487 -11.94 -44.57 -7.99
CA LEU A 487 -13.05 -44.30 -8.91
C LEU A 487 -13.05 -45.28 -10.09
N LEU A 488 -11.87 -45.65 -10.59
CA LEU A 488 -11.73 -46.71 -11.60
C LEU A 488 -12.18 -48.06 -11.04
N ARG A 489 -11.72 -48.47 -9.84
CA ARG A 489 -12.17 -49.70 -9.14
C ARG A 489 -13.68 -49.72 -8.94
N ALA A 490 -14.29 -48.59 -8.58
CA ALA A 490 -15.73 -48.47 -8.38
C ALA A 490 -16.51 -48.73 -9.68
N VAL A 491 -16.11 -48.08 -10.78
CA VAL A 491 -16.78 -48.26 -12.08
C VAL A 491 -16.49 -49.64 -12.67
N GLU A 492 -15.30 -50.20 -12.48
CA GLU A 492 -14.99 -51.58 -12.87
C GLU A 492 -15.87 -52.58 -12.11
N GLY A 493 -16.01 -52.40 -10.81
CA GLY A 493 -16.85 -53.25 -9.98
C GLY A 493 -18.35 -53.13 -10.29
N ILE A 494 -18.83 -51.95 -10.70
CA ILE A 494 -20.20 -51.77 -11.24
C ILE A 494 -20.34 -52.52 -12.58
N TYR A 495 -19.41 -52.32 -13.52
CA TYR A 495 -19.49 -52.86 -14.87
C TYR A 495 -19.40 -54.39 -14.91
N ASN A 496 -18.42 -54.96 -14.19
CA ASN A 496 -18.20 -56.41 -14.12
C ASN A 496 -19.25 -57.13 -13.24
N GLY A 497 -20.06 -56.42 -12.46
CA GLY A 497 -21.05 -57.00 -11.53
C GLY A 497 -20.50 -57.41 -10.15
N ASN A 498 -19.23 -57.08 -9.86
CA ASN A 498 -18.57 -57.43 -8.59
C ASN A 498 -19.06 -56.59 -7.39
N LEU A 499 -19.62 -55.40 -7.64
CA LEU A 499 -20.12 -54.47 -6.62
C LEU A 499 -21.64 -54.24 -6.69
N VAL A 500 -22.28 -54.63 -7.79
CA VAL A 500 -23.72 -54.45 -8.03
C VAL A 500 -24.25 -55.70 -8.75
N ASP A 501 -25.35 -56.26 -8.26
CA ASP A 501 -26.02 -57.40 -8.89
C ASP A 501 -26.50 -57.10 -10.32
N GLU A 502 -26.74 -58.13 -11.12
CA GLU A 502 -27.05 -57.99 -12.54
C GLU A 502 -28.25 -57.07 -12.81
N GLN A 503 -29.36 -57.23 -12.09
CA GLN A 503 -30.58 -56.45 -12.29
C GLN A 503 -30.34 -54.95 -12.03
N ASN A 504 -29.70 -54.63 -10.90
CA ASN A 504 -29.41 -53.25 -10.54
C ASN A 504 -28.24 -52.66 -11.36
N ARG A 505 -27.30 -53.48 -11.85
CA ARG A 505 -26.19 -53.07 -12.71
C ARG A 505 -26.69 -52.41 -13.98
N HIS A 506 -27.66 -53.04 -14.67
CA HIS A 506 -28.21 -52.46 -15.91
C HIS A 506 -28.88 -51.11 -15.66
N LYS A 507 -29.62 -50.94 -14.55
CA LYS A 507 -30.20 -49.65 -14.16
C LYS A 507 -29.14 -48.59 -13.83
N MET A 508 -28.07 -48.97 -13.11
CA MET A 508 -26.97 -48.07 -12.76
C MET A 508 -26.22 -47.58 -14.02
N LEU A 509 -25.87 -48.50 -14.92
CA LEU A 509 -25.17 -48.17 -16.16
C LEU A 509 -26.02 -47.33 -17.12
N ASP A 510 -27.34 -47.56 -17.19
CA ASP A 510 -28.27 -46.71 -17.97
C ASP A 510 -28.36 -45.29 -17.41
N MET A 511 -28.49 -45.13 -16.08
CA MET A 511 -28.53 -43.79 -15.46
C MET A 511 -27.20 -43.03 -15.64
N MET A 512 -26.07 -43.73 -15.57
CA MET A 512 -24.75 -43.17 -15.90
C MET A 512 -24.61 -42.85 -17.41
N ARG A 513 -25.26 -43.60 -18.30
CA ARG A 513 -25.29 -43.33 -19.76
C ARG A 513 -26.09 -42.08 -20.08
N ARG A 514 -27.21 -41.91 -19.39
CA ARG A 514 -28.20 -40.82 -19.60
C ARG A 514 -27.86 -39.53 -18.86
N GLN A 515 -26.90 -39.56 -17.92
CA GLN A 515 -26.47 -38.40 -17.11
C GLN A 515 -26.31 -37.14 -17.99
N ILE A 516 -26.98 -36.04 -17.62
CA ILE A 516 -27.02 -34.80 -18.45
C ILE A 516 -25.64 -34.13 -18.63
N TRP A 517 -24.67 -34.48 -17.78
CA TRP A 517 -23.35 -33.87 -17.69
C TRP A 517 -22.36 -34.54 -18.67
N ARG A 518 -22.51 -34.24 -19.96
CA ARG A 518 -21.76 -34.90 -21.06
C ARG A 518 -20.48 -34.18 -21.54
N LYS A 519 -20.11 -33.03 -20.97
CA LYS A 519 -19.01 -32.17 -21.47
C LYS A 519 -17.57 -32.68 -21.23
N GLY A 520 -17.38 -33.69 -20.38
CA GLY A 520 -16.07 -34.25 -20.02
C GLY A 520 -15.61 -35.36 -20.95
N ILE A 521 -15.35 -36.55 -20.38
CA ILE A 521 -15.02 -37.78 -21.13
C ILE A 521 -15.99 -38.01 -22.31
N PRO A 522 -17.33 -37.81 -22.17
CA PRO A 522 -18.27 -38.08 -23.26
C PRO A 522 -18.20 -37.11 -24.44
N SER A 523 -17.46 -36.00 -24.34
CA SER A 523 -17.18 -35.08 -25.45
C SER A 523 -15.79 -35.28 -26.05
N GLY A 524 -14.99 -36.20 -25.49
CA GLY A 524 -13.63 -36.50 -25.95
C GLY A 524 -13.44 -37.89 -26.54
N THR A 525 -14.44 -38.78 -26.42
CA THR A 525 -14.44 -40.12 -27.04
C THR A 525 -15.08 -40.09 -28.42
N ALA A 526 -14.63 -40.96 -29.32
CA ALA A 526 -15.34 -41.28 -30.57
C ALA A 526 -16.50 -42.29 -30.38
N GLY A 527 -16.69 -42.82 -29.16
CA GLY A 527 -17.74 -43.76 -28.80
C GLY A 527 -18.87 -43.17 -27.94
N TRP A 528 -19.41 -43.99 -27.04
CA TRP A 528 -20.37 -43.54 -26.01
C TRP A 528 -19.94 -44.02 -24.62
N THR A 529 -20.47 -43.40 -23.58
CA THR A 529 -20.01 -43.65 -22.20
C THR A 529 -21.16 -43.72 -21.20
N SER A 530 -20.96 -44.51 -20.14
CA SER A 530 -21.69 -44.41 -18.88
C SER A 530 -20.77 -43.72 -17.87
N ASN A 531 -21.06 -42.45 -17.53
CA ASN A 531 -20.19 -41.60 -16.73
C ASN A 531 -20.87 -41.03 -15.46
N LYS A 532 -20.06 -40.55 -14.52
CA LYS A 532 -20.47 -39.75 -13.37
C LYS A 532 -19.50 -38.58 -13.17
N VAL A 533 -20.02 -37.35 -13.30
CA VAL A 533 -19.21 -36.15 -13.06
C VAL A 533 -19.14 -35.77 -11.58
N GLY A 534 -18.09 -35.03 -11.24
CA GLY A 534 -17.99 -34.23 -10.02
C GLY A 534 -17.62 -32.77 -10.32
N PHE A 535 -18.21 -31.84 -9.58
CA PHE A 535 -17.79 -30.44 -9.51
C PHE A 535 -17.91 -29.94 -8.06
N LEU A 536 -16.85 -29.32 -7.52
CA LEU A 536 -16.81 -28.73 -6.17
C LEU A 536 -15.65 -27.72 -6.10
N TRP A 537 -15.93 -26.48 -5.73
CA TRP A 537 -14.95 -25.39 -5.72
C TRP A 537 -14.17 -25.31 -7.05
N ASN A 538 -12.86 -25.56 -7.04
CA ASN A 538 -11.96 -25.62 -8.19
C ASN A 538 -11.65 -27.06 -8.67
N TYR A 539 -12.36 -28.07 -8.15
CA TYR A 539 -12.24 -29.46 -8.58
C TYR A 539 -13.31 -29.80 -9.62
N VAL A 540 -12.88 -30.28 -10.78
CA VAL A 540 -13.75 -30.77 -11.87
C VAL A 540 -13.31 -32.19 -12.22
N HIS A 541 -14.25 -33.13 -12.19
CA HIS A 541 -13.98 -34.57 -12.25
C HIS A 541 -14.96 -35.25 -13.19
N ASP A 542 -14.51 -36.33 -13.81
CA ASP A 542 -15.34 -37.24 -14.57
C ASP A 542 -14.77 -38.66 -14.49
N VAL A 543 -15.63 -39.66 -14.37
CA VAL A 543 -15.25 -41.07 -14.41
C VAL A 543 -16.33 -41.87 -15.13
N GLY A 544 -15.95 -42.83 -15.96
CA GLY A 544 -16.91 -43.70 -16.63
C GLY A 544 -16.28 -44.88 -17.34
N VAL A 545 -17.15 -45.79 -17.77
CA VAL A 545 -16.83 -46.78 -18.79
C VAL A 545 -17.15 -46.19 -20.17
N VAL A 546 -16.23 -46.39 -21.10
CA VAL A 546 -16.23 -45.87 -22.47
C VAL A 546 -16.30 -47.05 -23.42
N HIS A 547 -17.34 -47.07 -24.25
CA HIS A 547 -17.52 -48.02 -25.34
C HIS A 547 -17.09 -47.36 -26.64
N HIS A 548 -15.79 -47.38 -26.90
CA HIS A 548 -15.19 -46.90 -28.14
C HIS A 548 -15.31 -47.98 -29.24
N PRO A 549 -15.48 -47.63 -30.53
CA PRO A 549 -15.68 -48.62 -31.60
C PRO A 549 -14.57 -49.67 -31.78
N ARG A 550 -13.40 -49.47 -31.16
CA ARG A 550 -12.25 -50.40 -31.17
C ARG A 550 -11.97 -51.08 -29.81
N GLY A 551 -12.86 -50.93 -28.83
CA GLY A 551 -12.79 -51.62 -27.53
C GLY A 551 -13.34 -50.81 -26.36
N THR A 552 -13.77 -51.50 -25.31
CA THR A 552 -14.25 -50.93 -24.06
C THR A 552 -13.09 -50.64 -23.11
N TYR A 553 -13.12 -49.48 -22.44
CA TYR A 553 -12.15 -49.12 -21.39
C TYR A 553 -12.80 -48.28 -20.29
N ILE A 554 -12.16 -48.19 -19.13
CA ILE A 554 -12.58 -47.35 -18.00
C ILE A 554 -11.57 -46.21 -17.85
N LEU A 555 -12.07 -45.00 -17.60
CA LEU A 555 -11.25 -43.81 -17.42
C LEU A 555 -11.79 -42.97 -16.27
N ALA A 556 -10.93 -42.66 -15.32
CA ALA A 556 -11.16 -41.75 -14.20
C ALA A 556 -10.21 -40.55 -14.31
N ILE A 557 -10.74 -39.33 -14.39
CA ILE A 557 -9.95 -38.09 -14.44
C ILE A 557 -10.43 -37.15 -13.32
N MET A 558 -9.53 -36.89 -12.37
CA MET A 558 -9.75 -35.94 -11.27
C MET A 558 -8.84 -34.72 -11.44
N THR A 559 -9.40 -33.54 -11.67
CA THR A 559 -8.63 -32.31 -11.92
C THR A 559 -8.77 -31.27 -10.81
N LYS A 560 -7.77 -30.40 -10.64
CA LYS A 560 -7.81 -29.19 -9.81
C LYS A 560 -7.39 -27.98 -10.64
N TYR A 561 -8.19 -26.91 -10.66
CA TYR A 561 -8.06 -25.74 -11.55
C TYR A 561 -8.12 -26.06 -13.06
N ALA A 562 -8.77 -27.15 -13.47
CA ALA A 562 -9.08 -27.43 -14.87
C ALA A 562 -10.59 -27.53 -15.12
N ASN A 563 -10.98 -27.80 -16.37
CA ASN A 563 -12.38 -27.82 -16.81
C ASN A 563 -12.68 -29.07 -17.67
N TYR A 564 -13.96 -29.29 -17.96
CA TYR A 564 -14.41 -30.44 -18.74
C TYR A 564 -13.79 -30.54 -20.16
N GLY A 565 -13.44 -29.42 -20.80
CA GLY A 565 -12.75 -29.43 -22.10
C GLY A 565 -11.33 -30.00 -22.03
N ILE A 566 -10.64 -29.84 -20.90
CA ILE A 566 -9.36 -30.52 -20.65
C ILE A 566 -9.57 -32.02 -20.47
N ILE A 567 -10.64 -32.44 -19.76
CA ILE A 567 -11.00 -33.86 -19.60
C ILE A 567 -11.34 -34.50 -20.96
N ALA A 568 -12.10 -33.80 -21.81
CA ALA A 568 -12.39 -34.23 -23.17
C ALA A 568 -11.09 -34.39 -23.98
N LYS A 569 -10.23 -33.37 -24.02
CA LYS A 569 -8.94 -33.41 -24.73
C LYS A 569 -8.05 -34.57 -24.26
N ILE A 570 -7.95 -34.81 -22.95
CA ILE A 570 -7.21 -35.95 -22.39
C ILE A 570 -7.78 -37.29 -22.88
N THR A 571 -9.10 -37.41 -22.95
CA THR A 571 -9.78 -38.61 -23.47
C THR A 571 -9.40 -38.85 -24.94
N THR A 572 -9.49 -37.81 -25.78
CA THR A 572 -9.13 -37.90 -27.20
C THR A 572 -7.64 -38.22 -27.40
N GLU A 573 -6.74 -37.65 -26.59
CA GLU A 573 -5.31 -37.96 -26.66
C GLU A 573 -4.96 -39.39 -26.22
N LEU A 574 -5.79 -40.02 -25.38
CA LEU A 574 -5.62 -41.42 -24.96
C LEU A 574 -6.24 -42.40 -25.97
N GLU A 575 -7.40 -42.10 -26.56
CA GLU A 575 -7.94 -42.90 -27.68
C GLU A 575 -7.03 -42.84 -28.91
N ASN A 576 -6.54 -41.65 -29.29
CA ASN A 576 -5.56 -41.48 -30.38
C ASN A 576 -4.17 -42.08 -30.08
N PHE A 577 -3.94 -42.57 -28.85
CA PHE A 577 -2.81 -43.42 -28.53
C PHE A 577 -3.17 -44.91 -28.66
N MET A 578 -4.20 -45.38 -27.94
CA MET A 578 -4.57 -46.80 -27.84
C MET A 578 -5.15 -47.39 -29.13
N TYR A 579 -5.83 -46.57 -29.93
CA TYR A 579 -6.69 -47.01 -31.03
C TYR A 579 -6.36 -46.33 -32.36
N LYS A 580 -5.05 -46.12 -32.62
CA LYS A 580 -4.51 -45.73 -33.93
C LYS A 580 -4.86 -46.77 -35.01
#